data_AF-A0A5J5EWW5-F1
#
_entry.id   AF-A0A5J5EWW5-F1
#
_cell.length_a   1.000
_cell.length_b   1.000
_cell.length_c   1.000
_cell.angle_alpha   90.00
_cell.angle_beta   90.00
_cell.angle_gamma   90.00
#
_symmetry.space_group_name_H-M   'P 1'
#
loop_
_entity.id
_entity.type
_entity.pdbx_description
1 polymer ?
#
loop_
_entity_poly.entity_id
_entity_poly.type
_entity_poly.pdbx_seq_one_letter_code
_entity_poly.pdbx_strand_id
1 'polypeptide(L)'
;MAKTRSGEGFSRNMDDLKEVNQKASAYIKNIPATQWAVSRSPAPRYGHLTLNIVESVNGKSLKERELLILDLLDALWAKKMDSHFMRLELA
;
A
#
# COMPACT_ATOMS: atom_id res chain seq x y z
N MET A 1 4.49 -10.10 -3.88
CA MET A 1 3.72 -9.59 -5.04
C MET A 1 2.25 -9.48 -4.64
N ALA A 2 1.68 -8.26 -4.63
CA ALA A 2 0.27 -8.09 -4.36
C ALA A 2 -0.55 -8.59 -5.56
N LYS A 3 -1.35 -9.65 -5.36
CA LYS A 3 -2.25 -10.18 -6.39
C LYS A 3 -3.44 -9.23 -6.55
N THR A 4 -3.71 -8.80 -7.78
CA THR A 4 -4.98 -8.15 -8.13
C THR A 4 -6.11 -9.11 -7.79
N ARG A 5 -6.93 -8.80 -6.77
CA ARG A 5 -8.06 -9.66 -6.41
C ARG A 5 -9.13 -9.53 -7.51
N SER A 6 -9.37 -10.60 -8.24
CA SER A 6 -10.40 -10.65 -9.29
C SER A 6 -11.79 -10.39 -8.68
N GLY A 7 -12.71 -9.88 -9.51
CA GLY A 7 -14.11 -9.68 -9.11
C GLY A 7 -14.75 -10.98 -8.59
N GLU A 8 -14.39 -12.12 -9.16
CA GLU A 8 -14.83 -13.45 -8.73
C GLU A 8 -14.33 -13.82 -7.34
N GLY A 9 -13.04 -13.61 -7.08
CA GLY A 9 -12.46 -13.88 -5.75
C GLY A 9 -13.10 -13.00 -4.68
N PHE A 10 -13.43 -11.75 -5.03
CA PHE A 10 -14.17 -10.87 -4.14
C PHE A 10 -15.60 -11.39 -3.85
N SER A 11 -16.33 -11.84 -4.87
CA SER A 11 -17.68 -12.38 -4.67
C SER A 11 -17.68 -13.60 -3.74
N ARG A 12 -16.73 -14.54 -3.92
CA ARG A 12 -16.59 -15.69 -3.02
C ARG A 12 -16.38 -15.27 -1.56
N ASN A 13 -15.46 -14.34 -1.31
CA ASN A 13 -15.24 -13.83 0.06
C ASN A 13 -16.49 -13.15 0.65
N MET A 14 -17.35 -12.57 -0.18
CA MET A 14 -18.60 -11.93 0.26
C MET A 14 -19.67 -12.96 0.63
N ASP A 15 -19.68 -14.09 -0.06
CA ASP A 15 -20.54 -15.24 0.27
C ASP A 15 -20.05 -15.90 1.56
N ASP A 16 -18.75 -16.16 1.69
CA ASP A 16 -18.14 -16.67 2.93
C ASP A 16 -18.45 -15.76 4.13
N LEU A 17 -18.34 -14.43 3.96
CA LEU A 17 -18.69 -13.46 5.00
C LEU A 17 -20.18 -13.52 5.37
N LYS A 18 -21.07 -13.77 4.40
CA LYS A 18 -22.51 -13.86 4.64
C LYS A 18 -22.84 -15.09 5.49
N GLU A 19 -22.14 -16.20 5.28
CA GLU A 19 -22.29 -17.42 6.07
C GLU A 19 -21.87 -17.21 7.52
N VAL A 20 -20.77 -16.48 7.75
CA VAL A 20 -20.26 -16.20 9.10
C VAL A 20 -21.04 -15.09 9.81
N ASN A 21 -21.37 -14.00 9.10
CA ASN A 21 -22.01 -12.82 9.68
C ASN A 21 -22.84 -12.06 8.64
N GLN A 22 -24.14 -12.36 8.63
CA GLN A 22 -25.10 -11.71 7.73
C GLN A 22 -25.19 -10.20 7.93
N LYS A 23 -25.08 -9.70 9.17
CA LYS A 23 -25.16 -8.26 9.46
C LYS A 23 -23.96 -7.50 8.88
N ALA A 24 -22.76 -8.08 8.99
CA ALA A 24 -21.56 -7.51 8.38
C ALA A 24 -21.64 -7.53 6.85
N SER A 25 -22.09 -8.65 6.26
CA SER A 25 -22.30 -8.75 4.80
C SER A 25 -23.31 -7.71 4.31
N ALA A 26 -24.43 -7.54 5.01
CA ALA A 26 -25.45 -6.55 4.68
C ALA A 26 -24.94 -5.11 4.81
N TYR A 27 -24.22 -4.79 5.89
CA TYR A 27 -23.59 -3.48 6.08
C TYR A 27 -22.68 -3.13 4.90
N ILE A 28 -21.81 -4.05 4.51
CA ILE A 28 -20.87 -3.86 3.41
C ILE A 28 -21.60 -3.71 2.06
N LYS A 29 -22.64 -4.52 1.80
CA LYS A 29 -23.44 -4.42 0.58
C LYS A 29 -24.20 -3.10 0.44
N ASN A 30 -24.51 -2.43 1.55
CA ASN A 30 -25.15 -1.12 1.53
C ASN A 30 -24.19 0.01 1.14
N ILE A 31 -22.88 -0.20 1.22
CA ILE A 31 -21.88 0.77 0.76
C ILE A 31 -21.70 0.59 -0.76
N PRO A 32 -21.75 1.67 -1.57
CA PRO A 32 -21.49 1.59 -3.00
C PRO A 32 -20.18 0.89 -3.30
N ALA A 33 -20.22 -0.17 -4.11
CA ALA A 33 -19.06 -1.04 -4.29
C ALA A 33 -17.81 -0.32 -4.87
N THR A 34 -18.01 0.74 -5.66
CA THR A 34 -16.94 1.61 -6.16
C THR A 34 -16.14 2.29 -5.03
N GLN A 35 -16.77 2.50 -3.85
CA GLN A 35 -16.17 3.19 -2.71
C GLN A 35 -15.33 2.27 -1.81
N TRP A 36 -15.54 0.95 -1.83
CA TRP A 36 -14.85 0.05 -0.88
C TRP A 36 -14.23 -1.18 -1.54
N ALA A 37 -14.78 -1.66 -2.66
CA ALA A 37 -14.23 -2.79 -3.39
C ALA A 37 -13.23 -2.31 -4.45
N VAL A 38 -11.95 -2.67 -4.30
CA VAL A 38 -10.91 -2.35 -5.29
C VAL A 38 -11.24 -2.99 -6.65
N SER A 39 -11.79 -4.21 -6.65
CA SER A 39 -12.18 -4.94 -7.85
C SER A 39 -13.31 -4.29 -8.66
N ARG A 40 -14.07 -3.36 -8.06
CA ARG A 40 -15.17 -2.64 -8.71
C ARG A 40 -14.89 -1.14 -8.87
N SER A 41 -13.64 -0.73 -8.63
CA SER A 41 -13.23 0.66 -8.80
C SER A 41 -12.94 0.94 -10.27
N PRO A 42 -13.53 1.98 -10.89
CA PRO A 42 -13.32 2.31 -12.30
C PRO A 42 -11.91 2.85 -12.56
N ALA A 43 -11.26 3.43 -11.55
CA ALA A 43 -9.88 3.88 -11.61
C ALA A 43 -8.99 2.97 -10.74
N PRO A 44 -7.71 2.77 -11.12
CA PRO A 44 -6.71 2.21 -10.21
C PRO A 44 -6.62 3.13 -8.99
N ARG A 45 -7.22 2.72 -7.87
CA ARG A 45 -6.98 3.43 -6.61
C ARG A 45 -5.52 3.25 -6.26
N TYR A 46 -4.87 4.32 -5.82
CA TYR A 46 -3.48 4.37 -5.36
C TYR A 46 -3.19 3.49 -4.12
N GLY A 47 -3.97 2.44 -3.86
CA GLY A 47 -3.79 1.54 -2.73
C GLY A 47 -2.44 0.82 -2.72
N HIS A 48 -1.76 0.72 -3.87
CA HIS A 48 -0.38 0.24 -3.94
C HIS A 48 0.68 1.35 -3.88
N LEU A 49 0.35 2.58 -4.30
CA LEU A 49 1.32 3.66 -4.28
C LEU A 49 1.60 4.13 -2.85
N THR A 50 0.60 4.18 -1.97
CA THR A 50 0.82 4.58 -0.57
C THR A 50 1.56 3.49 0.23
N LEU A 51 1.22 2.21 0.06
CA LEU A 51 1.94 1.12 0.71
C LEU A 51 3.36 0.97 0.17
N ASN A 52 3.59 0.94 -1.16
CA ASN A 52 4.96 0.80 -1.68
C ASN A 52 5.84 2.01 -1.36
N ILE A 53 5.32 3.24 -1.38
CA ILE A 53 6.14 4.40 -1.04
C ILE A 53 6.47 4.37 0.45
N VAL A 54 5.48 4.13 1.32
CA VAL A 54 5.70 4.06 2.77
C VAL A 54 6.58 2.87 3.12
N GLU A 55 6.37 1.67 2.56
CA GLU A 55 7.20 0.48 2.76
C GLU A 55 8.61 0.66 2.20
N SER A 56 8.77 1.29 1.03
CA SER A 56 10.08 1.59 0.44
C SER A 56 10.87 2.62 1.26
N VAL A 57 10.21 3.67 1.72
CA VAL A 57 10.83 4.71 2.56
C VAL A 57 11.12 4.15 3.97
N ASN A 58 10.17 3.42 4.55
CA ASN A 58 10.33 2.79 5.87
C ASN A 58 11.44 1.73 5.83
N GLY A 59 11.48 0.91 4.78
CA GLY A 59 12.52 -0.09 4.57
C GLY A 59 13.92 0.52 4.52
N LYS A 60 14.06 1.66 3.83
CA LYS A 60 15.35 2.35 3.66
C LYS A 60 15.81 3.17 4.86
N SER A 61 14.90 3.51 5.77
CA SER A 61 15.16 4.36 6.95
C SER A 61 15.13 3.60 8.27
N LEU A 62 14.93 2.26 8.23
CA LEU A 62 14.72 1.44 9.42
C LEU A 62 15.85 1.57 10.45
N LYS A 63 17.11 1.60 10.01
CA LYS A 63 18.28 1.69 10.89
C LYS A 63 18.50 3.11 11.42
N GLU A 64 18.11 4.12 10.64
CA GLU A 64 18.33 5.52 10.98
C GLU A 64 17.29 6.07 11.96
N ARG A 65 16.18 5.35 12.18
CA ARG A 65 15.12 5.73 13.15
C ARG A 65 15.59 5.78 14.60
N GLU A 66 16.70 5.10 14.91
CA GLU A 66 17.30 5.14 16.25
C GLU A 66 18.17 6.38 16.47
N LEU A 67 18.41 7.17 15.42
CA LEU A 67 19.20 8.40 15.48
C LEU A 67 18.39 9.56 16.04
N LEU A 68 19.10 10.56 16.57
CA LEU A 68 18.50 11.85 16.90
C LEU A 68 18.00 12.51 15.61
N ILE A 69 17.03 13.42 15.74
CA ILE A 69 16.31 13.96 14.58
C ILE A 69 17.23 14.64 13.54
N LEU A 70 18.31 15.28 13.98
CA LEU A 70 19.28 15.91 13.09
C LEU A 70 20.12 14.85 12.35
N ASP A 71 20.64 13.87 13.07
CA ASP A 71 21.43 12.77 12.53
C ASP A 71 20.61 11.89 11.56
N LEU A 72 19.30 11.70 11.84
CA LEU A 72 18.35 11.05 10.94
C LEU A 72 18.21 11.81 9.62
N LEU A 73 18.08 13.15 9.67
CA LEU A 73 17.91 13.97 8.47
C LEU A 73 19.16 13.93 7.59
N ASP A 74 20.34 14.05 8.20
CA ASP A 74 21.63 13.97 7.49
C ASP A 74 21.82 12.59 6.85
N ALA A 75 21.50 11.51 7.57
CA ALA A 75 21.60 10.15 7.04
C ALA A 75 20.62 9.90 5.87
N LEU A 76 19.40 10.43 5.93
CA LEU A 76 18.43 10.34 4.84
C LEU A 76 18.88 11.12 3.61
N TRP A 77 19.44 12.32 3.81
CA TRP A 77 19.95 13.15 2.73
C TRP A 77 21.14 12.48 2.02
N ALA A 78 22.13 11.99 2.77
CA ALA A 78 23.30 11.29 2.23
C ALA A 78 22.89 10.10 1.36
N LYS A 79 22.03 9.21 1.87
CA LYS A 79 21.52 8.05 1.11
C LYS A 79 20.80 8.45 -0.17
N LYS A 80 20.05 9.56 -0.15
CA LYS A 80 19.33 10.05 -1.32
C LYS A 80 20.29 10.57 -2.38
N MET A 81 21.34 11.29 -1.96
CA MET A 81 22.38 11.80 -2.85
C MET A 81 23.21 10.67 -3.46
N ASP A 82 23.65 9.69 -2.68
CA ASP A 82 24.36 8.51 -3.19
C ASP A 82 23.53 7.78 -4.25
N SER A 83 22.24 7.58 -3.98
CA SER A 83 21.30 6.96 -4.93
C SER A 83 21.09 7.78 -6.20
N HIS A 84 21.32 9.10 -6.16
CA HIS A 84 21.20 9.98 -7.31
C HIS A 84 22.47 9.95 -8.15
N PHE A 85 23.63 10.07 -7.52
CA PHE A 85 24.93 9.99 -8.19
C PHE A 85 25.14 8.64 -8.88
N MET A 86 24.83 7.53 -8.21
CA MET A 86 24.90 6.19 -8.81
C MET A 86 24.03 6.04 -10.07
N ARG A 87 22.92 6.78 -10.18
CA ARG A 87 22.07 6.75 -11.39
C ARG A 87 22.63 7.59 -12.52
N LEU A 88 23.34 8.66 -12.19
CA LEU A 88 24.01 9.50 -13.18
C LEU A 88 25.23 8.81 -13.77
N GLU A 89 25.93 7.97 -13.00
CA GLU A 89 27.06 7.17 -13.49
C GLU A 89 26.65 5.98 -14.37
N LEU A 90 25.38 5.55 -14.27
CA LEU A 90 24.81 4.43 -15.05
C LEU A 90 24.05 4.86 -16.30
N ALA A 91 23.96 6.17 -16.57
CA ALA A 91 23.24 6.78 -17.69
C ALA A 91 24.20 7.32 -18.75
#